data_AF-A0A965R7I1-F1
#
_entry.id   AF-A0A965R7I1-F1
#
_cell.length_a   1.000
_cell.length_b   1.000
_cell.length_c   1.000
_cell.angle_alpha   90.00
_cell.angle_beta   90.00
_cell.angle_gamma   90.00
#
_symmetry.space_group_name_H-M   'P 1'
#
loop_
_entity.id
_entity.type
_entity.pdbx_description
1 polymer ?
#
loop_
_entity_poly.entity_id
_entity_poly.type
_entity_poly.pdbx_seq_one_letter_code
_entity_poly.pdbx_strand_id
1 'polypeptide(L)' 'EIDDYNAVNKQITQQYGCAYLDITPSTRKNGTNADYLAEDGLHPSALEYAIWAGALSEQVKHHLQ' A
#
# COMPACT_ATOMS: atom_id res chain seq x y z
N GLU A 1 -12.05 -1.52 -12.49
CA GLU A 1 -10.68 -1.30 -12.99
C GLU A 1 -9.64 -1.49 -11.89
N ILE A 2 -9.35 -0.50 -11.04
CA ILE A 2 -8.23 -0.64 -10.08
C ILE A 2 -8.40 -1.79 -9.08
N ASP A 3 -9.63 -2.10 -8.66
CA ASP A 3 -9.91 -3.28 -7.81
C ASP A 3 -9.62 -4.60 -8.52
N ASP A 4 -9.97 -4.70 -9.80
CA ASP A 4 -9.71 -5.90 -10.61
C ASP A 4 -8.21 -6.07 -10.85
N TYR A 5 -7.49 -4.98 -11.13
CA TYR A 5 -6.04 -4.97 -11.21
C TYR A 5 -5.38 -5.41 -9.90
N ASN A 6 -5.85 -4.88 -8.77
CA ASN A 6 -5.31 -5.25 -7.45
C ASN A 6 -5.63 -6.70 -7.09
N ALA A 7 -6.79 -7.23 -7.49
CA ALA A 7 -7.14 -8.63 -7.31
C ALA A 7 -6.19 -9.56 -8.09
N VAL A 8 -5.92 -9.23 -9.36
CA VAL A 8 -4.96 -10.00 -10.20
C VAL A 8 -3.54 -9.89 -9.65
N ASN A 9 -3.10 -8.67 -9.28
CA ASN A 9 -1.80 -8.45 -8.65
C ASN A 9 -1.63 -9.33 -7.41
N LYS A 10 -2.60 -9.28 -6.47
CA LYS A 10 -2.59 -10.10 -5.26
C LYS A 10 -2.51 -11.60 -5.56
N GLN A 11 -3.34 -12.07 -6.49
CA GLN A 11 -3.34 -13.48 -6.88
C GLN A 11 -1.97 -13.92 -7.39
N ILE A 12 -1.34 -13.14 -8.26
CA ILE A 12 -0.02 -13.44 -8.81
C ILE A 12 1.04 -13.42 -7.71
N THR A 13 1.06 -12.39 -6.85
CA THR A 13 2.01 -12.31 -5.72
C THR A 13 1.95 -13.56 -4.84
N GLN A 14 0.74 -14.00 -4.51
CA GLN A 14 0.52 -15.19 -3.68
C GLN A 14 0.93 -16.49 -4.39
N GLN A 15 0.70 -16.60 -5.70
CA GLN A 15 1.11 -17.76 -6.49
C GLN A 15 2.62 -18.01 -6.44
N TYR A 16 3.42 -16.94 -6.37
CA TYR A 16 4.88 -17.03 -6.28
C TYR A 16 5.42 -17.07 -4.84
N GLY A 17 4.54 -17.18 -3.83
CA GLY A 17 4.94 -17.22 -2.42
C GLY A 17 5.52 -15.90 -1.91
N CYS A 18 5.27 -14.78 -2.60
CA CYS A 18 5.70 -13.47 -2.15
C CYS A 18 4.72 -12.87 -1.13
N ALA A 19 5.22 -12.05 -0.22
CA ALA A 19 4.37 -11.27 0.69
C ALA A 19 3.60 -10.19 -0.09
N TYR A 20 2.32 -9.99 0.27
CA TYR A 20 1.47 -8.97 -0.34
C TYR A 20 1.05 -7.94 0.72
N LEU A 21 1.29 -6.67 0.43
CA LEU A 21 0.85 -5.55 1.26
C LEU A 21 -0.25 -4.77 0.52
N ASP A 22 -1.47 -4.80 1.04
CA ASP A 22 -2.57 -4.01 0.50
C ASP A 22 -2.54 -2.58 1.06
N ILE A 23 -2.09 -1.65 0.23
CA ILE A 23 -2.05 -0.21 0.54
C ILE A 23 -3.35 0.52 0.13
N THR A 24 -4.21 -0.12 -0.67
CA THR A 24 -5.39 0.51 -1.27
C THR A 24 -6.36 1.10 -0.25
N PRO A 25 -6.64 0.46 0.91
CA PRO A 25 -7.56 1.02 1.90
C PRO A 25 -7.11 2.36 2.46
N SER A 26 -5.82 2.51 2.80
CA SER A 26 -5.32 3.79 3.34
C SER A 26 -5.28 4.86 2.25
N THR A 27 -4.85 4.50 1.05
CA THR A 27 -4.76 5.42 -0.08
C THR A 27 -6.15 5.93 -0.49
N ARG A 28 -7.18 5.08 -0.49
CA ARG A 28 -8.56 5.52 -0.76
C ARG A 28 -9.11 6.42 0.34
N LYS A 29 -8.80 6.10 1.60
CA LYS A 29 -9.24 6.90 2.76
C LYS A 29 -8.61 8.29 2.74
N ASN A 30 -7.34 8.38 2.37
CA ASN A 30 -6.54 9.60 2.51
C ASN A 30 -6.35 10.37 1.20
N GLY A 31 -6.61 9.76 0.03
CA GLY A 31 -6.27 10.30 -1.29
C GLY A 31 -7.03 11.55 -1.73
N THR A 32 -8.00 12.04 -0.95
CA THR A 32 -8.64 13.35 -1.17
C THR A 32 -8.18 14.39 -0.15
N ASN A 33 -7.33 14.03 0.80
CA ASN A 33 -6.75 14.92 1.78
C ASN A 33 -5.37 15.40 1.27
N ALA A 34 -5.23 16.70 1.06
CA ALA A 34 -4.00 17.32 0.56
C ALA A 34 -2.78 17.04 1.45
N ASP A 35 -2.96 16.85 2.77
CA ASP A 35 -1.84 16.52 3.68
C ASP A 35 -1.20 15.16 3.34
N TYR A 36 -1.97 14.25 2.76
CA TYR A 36 -1.54 12.90 2.37
C TYR A 36 -1.09 12.82 0.90
N LEU A 37 -1.07 13.96 0.19
CA LEU A 37 -0.62 14.07 -1.18
C LEU A 37 0.64 14.95 -1.28
N ALA A 38 1.49 14.67 -2.25
CA ALA A 38 2.60 15.54 -2.61
C ALA A 38 2.10 16.83 -3.26
N GLU A 39 3.02 17.77 -3.54
CA GLU A 39 2.69 19.08 -4.13
C GLU A 39 1.95 19.00 -5.48
N ASP A 40 2.06 17.87 -6.19
CA ASP A 40 1.35 17.63 -7.45
C ASP A 40 -0.12 17.21 -7.27
N GLY A 41 -0.57 16.99 -6.03
CA GLY A 41 -1.94 16.57 -5.73
C GLY A 41 -2.30 15.18 -6.26
N LEU A 42 -1.30 14.36 -6.62
CA LEU A 42 -1.48 13.02 -7.17
C LEU A 42 -0.69 11.97 -6.40
N HIS A 43 0.60 12.19 -6.16
CA HIS A 43 1.44 11.19 -5.49
C HIS A 43 1.24 11.21 -3.97
N PRO A 44 1.46 10.09 -3.27
CA PRO A 44 1.40 10.06 -1.80
C PRO A 44 2.47 10.97 -1.16
N SER A 45 2.10 11.67 -0.09
CA SER A 45 3.05 12.43 0.74
C SER A 45 3.81 11.52 1.71
N ALA A 46 4.74 12.11 2.47
CA ALA A 46 5.44 11.41 3.54
C ALA A 46 4.49 10.79 4.59
N LEU A 47 3.30 11.36 4.81
CA LEU A 47 2.33 10.82 5.78
C LEU A 47 1.75 9.48 5.31
N GLU A 48 1.37 9.37 4.03
CA GLU A 48 0.84 8.13 3.48
C GLU A 48 1.96 7.06 3.36
N TYR A 49 3.16 7.47 2.92
CA TYR A 49 4.30 6.56 2.89
C TYR A 49 4.69 6.02 4.27
N ALA A 50 4.52 6.80 5.35
CA ALA A 50 4.76 6.33 6.70
C ALA A 50 3.79 5.19 7.09
N ILE A 51 2.53 5.24 6.64
CA ILE A 51 1.55 4.16 6.85
C ILE A 51 2.00 2.89 6.12
N TRP A 52 2.39 3.02 4.85
CA TRP A 52 2.83 1.88 4.04
C TRP A 52 4.10 1.24 4.60
N ALA A 53 5.09 2.07 4.94
CA ALA A 53 6.36 1.62 5.51
C ALA A 53 6.17 0.96 6.88
N GLY A 54 5.27 1.48 7.71
CA GLY A 54 4.91 0.87 8.99
C GLY A 54 4.31 -0.52 8.81
N ALA A 55 3.32 -0.66 7.92
CA ALA A 55 2.70 -1.95 7.64
C ALA A 55 3.69 -2.96 7.04
N LEU A 56 4.58 -2.52 6.13
CA LEU A 56 5.65 -3.33 5.59
C LEU A 56 6.62 -3.80 6.69
N SER A 57 7.05 -2.90 7.57
CA SER A 57 7.97 -3.21 8.67
C SER A 57 7.41 -4.30 9.58
N GLU A 58 6.13 -4.23 9.94
CA GLU A 58 5.48 -5.28 10.73
C GLU A 58 5.42 -6.62 9.98
N GLN A 59 5.12 -6.63 8.68
CA GLN A 59 5.18 -7.86 7.90
C GLN A 59 6.59 -8.46 7.87
N VAL A 60 7.63 -7.65 7.66
CA VAL A 60 9.02 -8.11 7.65
C VAL A 60 9.39 -8.72 9.00
N LYS A 61 9.03 -8.08 10.11
CA LYS A 61 9.28 -8.61 11.46
C LYS A 61 8.63 -9.97 11.67
N HIS A 62 7.38 -10.16 11.24
CA HIS A 62 6.68 -11.44 11.35
C HIS A 62 7.36 -12.57 10.56
N HIS A 63 8.02 -12.27 9.44
CA HIS A 63 8.73 -13.28 8.64
C HIS A 63 10.14 -13.62 9.18
N LEU A 64 10.68 -12.82 10.10
CA LEU A 64 11.98 -13.05 10.73
C LEU A 64 11.90 -13.85 12.04
N GLN A 65 10.70 -14.10 12.56
CA GLN A 65 10.43 -14.90 13.74
C GLN A 65 10.28 -16.37 13.39
#